data_AF-A0A645IPK1-F1
#
_entry.id   AF-A0A645IPK1-F1
#
_cell.length_a   1.000
_cell.length_b   1.000
_cell.length_c   1.000
_cell.angle_alpha   90.00
_cell.angle_beta   90.00
_cell.angle_gamma   90.00
#
_symmetry.space_group_name_H-M   'P 1'
#
loop_
_entity.id
_entity.type
_entity.pdbx_description
1 polymer ?
#
loop_
_entity_poly.entity_id
_entity_poly.type
_entity_poly.pdbx_seq_one_letter_code
_entity_poly.pdbx_strand_id
1 'polypeptide(L)' 'MIIIDYGISIPDIAFKVQENVKNTVETMTGLKVSQVNIHVQGINFKKEKVEKAEAK' A
#
# COMPACT_ATOMS: atom_id res chain seq x y z
N MET A 1 7.66 -1.22 2.45
CA MET A 1 7.76 -0.75 1.06
C MET A 1 6.47 -1.11 0.36
N ILE A 2 5.80 -0.15 -0.26
CA ILE A 2 4.59 -0.40 -1.04
C ILE A 2 4.70 0.25 -2.43
N ILE A 3 4.00 -0.37 -3.40
CA ILE A 3 3.78 0.17 -4.74
C ILE A 3 2.30 0.53 -4.82
N ILE A 4 1.99 1.75 -5.25
CA ILE A 4 0.61 2.26 -5.29
C ILE A 4 0.10 2.22 -6.73
N ASP A 5 -1.10 1.69 -6.95
CA ASP A 5 -1.71 1.70 -8.29
C ASP A 5 -2.07 3.14 -8.72
N TYR A 6 -1.86 3.44 -10.01
CA TYR A 6 -2.24 4.72 -10.60
C TYR A 6 -3.75 4.99 -10.49
N GLY A 7 -4.12 6.25 -10.30
CA GLY A 7 -5.51 6.68 -10.14
C GLY A 7 -6.01 6.69 -8.70
N ILE A 8 -5.14 6.42 -7.72
CA ILE A 8 -5.49 6.47 -6.30
C ILE A 8 -4.69 7.54 -5.57
N SER A 9 -5.35 8.27 -4.68
CA SER A 9 -4.73 9.22 -3.77
C SER A 9 -3.79 8.50 -2.80
N ILE A 10 -2.48 8.75 -2.96
CA ILE A 10 -1.43 8.31 -2.02
C ILE A 10 -1.74 8.66 -0.56
N PRO A 11 -2.13 9.90 -0.21
CA PRO A 11 -2.41 10.24 1.19
C PRO A 11 -3.56 9.41 1.80
N ASP A 12 -4.61 9.15 1.02
CA ASP A 12 -5.78 8.38 1.51
C ASP A 12 -5.41 6.92 1.80
N ILE A 13 -4.66 6.28 0.89
CA ILE A 13 -4.14 4.93 1.12
C ILE A 13 -3.18 4.92 2.30
N ALA A 14 -2.25 5.87 2.36
CA ALA A 14 -1.25 5.92 3.41
C ALA A 14 -1.92 6.01 4.79
N PHE A 15 -2.91 6.89 4.94
CA PHE A 15 -3.67 7.03 6.18
C PHE A 15 -4.38 5.73 6.57
N LYS A 16 -5.09 5.12 5.61
CA LYS A 16 -5.82 3.86 5.84
C LYS A 16 -4.87 2.71 6.22
N VAL A 17 -3.70 2.63 5.60
CA VAL A 17 -2.69 1.62 5.94
C VAL A 17 -2.11 1.89 7.33
N GLN A 18 -1.78 3.15 7.66
CA GLN A 18 -1.27 3.52 8.99
C GLN A 18 -2.26 3.14 10.09
N GLU A 19 -3.54 3.46 9.92
CA GLU A 19 -4.58 3.17 10.90
C GLU A 19 -4.75 1.65 11.10
N ASN A 20 -4.83 0.88 10.00
CA ASN A 20 -4.98 -0.57 10.09
C ASN A 20 -3.78 -1.24 10.76
N VAL A 21 -2.56 -0.84 10.39
CA VAL A 21 -1.33 -1.37 11.01
C VAL A 21 -1.28 -1.00 12.49
N LYS A 22 -1.59 0.25 12.82
CA LYS A 22 -1.66 0.73 14.20
C LYS A 22 -2.63 -0.11 15.01
N ASN A 23 -3.89 -0.16 14.60
CA ASN A 23 -4.95 -0.88 15.32
C ASN A 23 -4.61 -2.37 15.49
N THR A 24 -4.09 -3.00 14.44
CA THR A 24 -3.75 -4.43 14.47
C THR A 24 -2.62 -4.71 15.46
N VAL A 25 -1.55 -3.91 15.44
CA VAL A 25 -0.40 -4.11 16.34
C VAL A 25 -0.75 -3.76 17.78
N GLU A 26 -1.52 -2.68 18.00
CA GLU A 26 -2.01 -2.31 19.34
C GLU A 26 -2.93 -3.41 19.90
N THR A 27 -3.81 -3.98 19.08
CA THR A 27 -4.71 -5.07 19.51
C THR A 27 -3.97 -6.37 19.78
N MET A 28 -2.99 -6.73 18.93
CA MET A 28 -2.25 -7.98 19.05
C MET A 28 -1.29 -7.98 20.25
N THR A 29 -0.67 -6.84 20.53
CA THR A 29 0.39 -6.73 21.55
C THR A 29 -0.05 -6.04 22.83
N GLY A 30 -1.16 -5.30 22.82
CA GLY A 30 -1.60 -4.44 23.92
C GLY A 30 -0.72 -3.20 24.15
N LEU A 31 0.28 -2.97 23.29
CA LEU A 31 1.20 -1.84 23.39
C LEU A 31 0.75 -0.70 22.47
N LYS A 32 0.96 0.56 22.88
CA LYS A 32 0.68 1.73 22.03
C LYS A 32 1.73 1.90 20.95
N VAL A 33 1.29 2.09 19.71
CA VAL A 33 2.18 2.32 18.56
C VAL A 33 2.49 3.81 18.46
N SER A 34 3.77 4.17 18.55
CA SER A 34 4.21 5.56 18.51
C SER A 34 4.16 6.17 17.10
N GLN A 35 4.55 5.41 16.07
CA GLN A 35 4.58 5.89 14.69
C GLN A 35 4.57 4.73 13.69
N VAL A 36 3.98 4.97 12.51
CA VAL A 36 4.00 4.05 11.37
C VAL A 36 4.59 4.77 10.16
N ASN A 37 5.79 4.37 9.78
CA ASN A 37 6.51 4.96 8.65
C ASN A 37 6.22 4.18 7.36
N ILE A 38 5.66 4.87 6.35
CA ILE A 38 5.36 4.29 5.05
C ILE A 38 6.33 4.83 4.01
N HIS A 39 7.01 3.91 3.30
CA HIS A 39 7.85 4.23 2.17
C HIS A 39 7.20 3.74 0.87
N VAL A 40 6.78 4.69 0.04
CA VAL A 40 6.26 4.46 -1.32
C VAL A 40 7.43 4.50 -2.29
N GLN A 41 7.70 3.39 -2.99
CA GLN A 41 8.83 3.31 -3.93
C GLN A 41 8.46 3.68 -5.37
N GLY A 42 7.18 3.58 -5.72
CA GLY A 42 6.74 3.87 -7.08
C GLY A 42 5.24 3.74 -7.25
N ILE A 43 4.78 4.24 -8.39
CA ILE A 43 3.39 4.13 -8.82
C ILE A 43 3.33 3.05 -9.90
N ASN A 44 2.49 2.04 -9.69
CA ASN A 44 2.14 1.06 -10.70
C ASN A 44 1.12 1.67 -11.64
N PHE A 45 1.60 2.20 -12.75
CA PHE A 45 0.75 2.47 -13.90
C PHE A 45 0.41 1.12 -14.51
N LYS A 46 -0.69 0.50 -14.06
CA LYS A 46 -1.32 -0.58 -14.80
C LYS A 46 -1.69 0.00 -16.17
N LYS A 47 -0.77 -0.09 -17.13
CA LYS A 47 -1.14 -0.14 -18.54
C LYS A 47 -2.21 -1.23 -18.59
N GLU A 48 -3.36 -0.93 -19.18
CA GLU A 48 -4.29 -1.96 -19.60
C GLU A 48 -3.47 -3.14 -20.10
N LYS A 49 -3.77 -4.34 -19.62
CA LYS A 49 -3.17 -5.55 -20.15
C LYS A 49 -3.39 -5.50 -21.66
N VAL A 50 -2.40 -5.05 -22.41
CA VAL A 50 -2.17 -5.54 -23.75
C VAL A 50 -1.86 -7.01 -23.48
N GLU A 51 -2.87 -7.85 -23.68
CA GLU A 51 -2.66 -9.26 -23.98
C GLU A 51 -1.51 -9.33 -24.98
N LYS A 52 -0.31 -9.68 -24.50
CA LYS A 52 0.60 -10.43 -25.34
C LYS A 52 0.19 -11.88 -25.20
N ALA A 53 -0.77 -12.25 -26.05
CA ALA A 53 -0.67 -13.50 -26.77
C ALA A 53 0.70 -13.61 -27.46
N GLU A 54 1.06 -14.85 -27.79
CA GLU A 54 2.26 -15.32 -28.50
C GLU A 54 3.42 -15.73 -27.56
N ALA A 55 3.51 -17.01 -27.18
CA ALA A 55 3.95 -18.17 -27.99
C ALA A 55 5.45 -18.15 -28.26
N LYS A 56 6.19 -18.94 -27.46
CA LYS A 56 7.14 -19.93 -27.98
C LYS A 56 7.42 -21.00 -26.95
#